data_AF-A0A4D4JYG0-F1
#
_entry.id   AF-A0A4D4JYG0-F1
#
_cell.length_a   1.000
_cell.length_b   1.000
_cell.length_c   1.000
_cell.angle_alpha   90.00
_cell.angle_beta   90.00
_cell.angle_gamma   90.00
#
_symmetry.space_group_name_H-M   'P 1'
#
loop_
_entity.id
_entity.type
_entity.pdbx_description
1 polymer ?
#
loop_
_entity_poly.entity_id
_entity_poly.type
_entity_poly.pdbx_seq_one_letter_code
_entity_poly.pdbx_strand_id
1 'polypeptide(L)'
;MSRDGDRGTATATVHNRGSMVAAMVRLSLLQEDGARVLPTLYDDNYLWLLPGETHTVTLSWPASALPSGRPKLRAKGYNTPPVTGAAEQHSQEWGSRHTLRS
;
A
#
# COMPACT_ATOMS: atom_id res chain seq x y z
N MET A 1 -17.54 -5.65 14.33
CA MET A 1 -17.45 -4.26 13.82
C MET A 1 -15.99 -3.82 13.93
N SER A 2 -15.24 -3.80 12.82
CA SER A 2 -13.86 -3.32 12.84
C SER A 2 -13.93 -1.79 12.85
N ARG A 3 -13.44 -1.14 13.90
CA ARG A 3 -13.33 0.32 13.92
C ARG A 3 -12.24 0.72 12.92
N ASP A 4 -12.56 1.68 12.06
CA ASP A 4 -11.66 2.23 11.03
C ASP A 4 -10.34 2.75 11.64
N GLY A 5 -10.37 3.17 12.91
CA GLY A 5 -9.19 3.62 13.67
C GLY A 5 -8.19 2.55 14.11
N ASP A 6 -8.38 1.27 13.77
CA ASP A 6 -7.42 0.17 14.09
C ASP A 6 -6.73 -0.39 12.83
N ARG A 7 -6.69 0.41 11.75
CA ARG A 7 -6.03 0.04 10.50
C ARG A 7 -4.82 0.92 10.25
N GLY A 8 -3.72 0.30 9.83
CA GLY A 8 -2.63 1.02 9.17
C GLY A 8 -3.06 1.39 7.76
N THR A 9 -2.64 2.56 7.30
CA THR A 9 -2.85 3.02 5.91
C THR A 9 -1.54 3.53 5.32
N ALA A 10 -1.35 3.31 4.02
CA ALA A 10 -0.23 3.85 3.28
C ALA A 10 -0.61 4.17 1.85
N THR A 11 0.15 5.09 1.25
CA THR A 11 0.12 5.40 -0.17
C THR A 11 1.39 4.87 -0.81
N ALA A 12 1.30 4.36 -2.03
CA ALA A 12 2.46 3.95 -2.82
C ALA A 12 2.35 4.45 -4.25
N THR A 13 3.45 4.99 -4.74
CA THR A 13 3.58 5.42 -6.14
C THR A 13 4.40 4.38 -6.90
N VAL A 14 3.78 3.79 -7.92
CA VAL A 14 4.39 2.77 -8.79
C VAL A 14 4.62 3.40 -10.15
N HIS A 15 5.86 3.41 -10.60
CA HIS A 15 6.25 4.05 -11.85
C HIS A 15 6.99 3.07 -12.76
N ASN A 16 6.52 2.95 -14.01
CA ASN A 16 7.20 2.17 -15.02
C ASN A 16 8.28 3.01 -15.72
N ARG A 17 9.54 2.82 -15.32
CA ARG A 17 10.72 3.45 -15.95
C ARG A 17 11.21 2.73 -17.21
N GLY A 18 10.57 1.63 -17.60
CA GLY A 18 10.96 0.83 -18.77
C GLY A 18 10.37 1.34 -20.08
N SER A 19 10.83 0.78 -21.19
CA SER A 19 10.34 1.06 -22.54
C SER A 19 9.21 0.11 -23.00
N MET A 20 8.83 -0.86 -22.17
CA MET A 20 7.77 -1.82 -22.43
C MET A 20 6.65 -1.70 -21.39
N VAL A 21 5.46 -2.18 -21.72
CA VAL A 21 4.36 -2.30 -20.74
C VAL A 21 4.77 -3.25 -19.62
N ALA A 22 4.63 -2.81 -18.36
CA ALA A 22 4.74 -3.68 -17.20
C ALA A 22 3.36 -4.32 -16.95
N ALA A 23 3.27 -5.62 -17.24
CA ALA A 23 2.00 -6.34 -17.26
C ALA A 23 1.66 -6.96 -15.90
N MET A 24 0.40 -6.85 -15.48
CA MET A 24 -0.16 -7.50 -14.28
C MET A 24 0.70 -7.26 -13.02
N VAL A 25 1.10 -6.00 -12.80
CA VAL A 25 1.93 -5.61 -11.66
C VAL A 25 1.13 -5.78 -10.38
N ARG A 26 1.53 -6.79 -9.60
CA ARG A 26 0.96 -7.09 -8.31
C ARG A 26 1.74 -6.39 -7.20
N LEU A 27 1.01 -5.71 -6.34
CA LEU A 27 1.49 -5.13 -5.10
C LEU A 27 1.27 -6.09 -3.93
N SER A 28 2.25 -6.18 -3.04
CA SER A 28 2.21 -7.01 -1.83
C SER A 28 2.87 -6.28 -0.68
N LEU A 29 2.12 -6.06 0.40
CA LEU A 29 2.62 -5.51 1.65
C LEU A 29 3.30 -6.64 2.43
N LEU A 30 4.51 -6.38 2.89
CA LEU A 30 5.39 -7.35 3.52
C LEU A 30 5.83 -6.87 4.91
N GLN A 31 6.02 -7.84 5.80
CA GLN A 31 6.74 -7.69 7.06
C GLN A 31 8.26 -7.66 6.83
N GLU A 32 9.04 -7.43 7.90
CA GLU A 32 10.50 -7.37 7.81
C GLU A 32 11.12 -8.70 7.34
N ASP A 33 10.52 -9.83 7.72
CA ASP A 33 10.92 -11.20 7.34
C ASP A 33 10.47 -11.61 5.92
N GLY A 34 9.74 -10.74 5.21
CA GLY A 34 9.22 -10.99 3.87
C GLY A 34 7.87 -11.72 3.83
N ALA A 35 7.27 -12.06 4.98
CA ALA A 35 5.91 -12.59 5.04
C ALA A 35 4.90 -11.52 4.60
N ARG A 36 3.79 -11.95 4.00
CA ARG A 36 2.72 -11.02 3.60
C ARG A 36 1.95 -10.55 4.83
N VAL A 37 1.65 -9.25 4.87
CA VAL A 37 0.67 -8.69 5.81
C VAL A 37 -0.72 -9.00 5.27
N LEU A 38 -1.57 -9.66 6.07
CA LEU A 38 -2.89 -10.10 5.65
C LEU A 38 -3.95 -9.87 6.74
N PRO A 39 -5.20 -9.55 6.36
CA PRO A 39 -5.59 -9.10 5.02
C PRO A 39 -5.07 -7.68 4.74
N THR A 40 -4.47 -7.47 3.57
CA THR A 40 -4.21 -6.11 3.06
C THR A 40 -5.22 -5.82 1.96
N LEU A 41 -5.89 -4.67 2.08
CA LEU A 41 -6.81 -4.14 1.09
C LEU A 41 -6.08 -3.10 0.25
N TYR A 42 -6.35 -3.09 -1.05
CA TYR A 42 -5.81 -2.14 -2.02
C TYR A 42 -6.98 -1.54 -2.78
N ASP A 43 -6.94 -0.24 -3.07
CA ASP A 43 -7.90 0.39 -3.97
C ASP A 43 -7.69 -0.06 -5.42
N ASP A 44 -6.44 -0.31 -5.81
CA ASP A 44 -6.06 -0.94 -7.08
C ASP A 44 -4.89 -1.93 -6.90
N ASN A 45 -4.90 -3.01 -7.69
CA ASN A 45 -3.85 -4.03 -7.72
C ASN A 45 -3.94 -4.82 -9.04
N TYR A 46 -2.85 -5.43 -9.48
CA TYR A 46 -2.73 -6.07 -10.80
C TYR A 46 -2.78 -5.07 -11.96
N LEU A 47 -1.95 -4.03 -11.83
CA LEU A 47 -1.89 -2.90 -12.75
C LEU A 47 -1.31 -3.29 -14.11
N TRP A 48 -1.76 -2.62 -15.17
CA TRP A 48 -1.06 -2.54 -16.44
C TRP A 48 -0.45 -1.16 -16.55
N LEU A 49 0.88 -1.04 -16.52
CA LEU A 49 1.57 0.25 -16.57
C LEU A 49 2.28 0.42 -17.91
N LEU A 50 1.88 1.44 -18.67
CA LEU A 50 2.53 1.82 -19.91
C LEU A 50 3.94 2.38 -19.66
N PRO A 51 4.82 2.46 -20.69
CA PRO A 51 6.12 3.12 -20.55
C PRO A 51 5.97 4.56 -20.02
N GLY A 52 6.67 4.88 -18.93
CA GLY A 52 6.61 6.19 -18.28
C GLY A 52 5.39 6.43 -17.40
N GLU A 53 4.43 5.52 -17.35
CA GLU A 53 3.23 5.69 -16.53
C GLU A 53 3.56 5.64 -15.03
N THR A 54 2.84 6.45 -14.26
CA THR A 54 2.85 6.46 -12.80
C THR A 54 1.44 6.24 -12.30
N HIS A 55 1.29 5.36 -11.31
CA HIS A 55 0.02 5.07 -10.67
C HIS A 55 0.19 5.11 -9.15
N THR A 56 -0.78 5.70 -8.46
CA THR A 56 -0.79 5.80 -7.00
C THR A 56 -1.85 4.87 -6.44
N VAL A 57 -1.45 4.03 -5.48
CA VAL A 57 -2.31 3.05 -4.83
C VAL A 57 -2.39 3.34 -3.34
N THR A 58 -3.60 3.35 -2.80
CA THR A 58 -3.88 3.39 -1.37
C THR A 58 -4.08 1.97 -0.85
N LEU A 59 -3.44 1.65 0.27
CA LEU A 59 -3.60 0.35 0.91
C LEU A 59 -3.86 0.48 2.41
N SER A 60 -4.59 -0.50 2.95
CA SER A 60 -4.84 -0.60 4.40
C SER A 60 -4.78 -2.03 4.91
N TRP A 61 -4.41 -2.19 6.18
CA TRP A 61 -4.31 -3.49 6.86
C TRP A 61 -4.69 -3.34 8.34
N PRO A 62 -5.13 -4.40 9.06
CA PRO A 62 -5.27 -4.32 10.51
C PRO A 62 -3.92 -3.95 11.15
N ALA A 63 -3.88 -2.97 12.04
CA ALA A 63 -2.62 -2.50 12.63
C ALA A 63 -1.84 -3.64 13.32
N SER A 64 -2.56 -4.57 13.96
CA SER A 64 -2.00 -5.78 14.58
C SER A 64 -1.34 -6.76 13.61
N ALA A 65 -1.65 -6.70 12.31
CA ALA A 65 -1.04 -7.55 11.28
C ALA A 65 0.36 -7.07 10.86
N LEU A 66 0.78 -5.87 11.28
CA LEU A 66 2.13 -5.35 11.10
C LEU A 66 2.61 -4.62 12.36
N PRO A 67 2.95 -5.36 13.44
CA PRO A 67 3.34 -4.76 14.73
C PRO A 67 4.60 -3.90 14.65
N SER A 68 5.48 -4.14 13.67
CA SER A 68 6.70 -3.35 13.50
C SER A 68 6.45 -1.91 13.06
N GLY A 69 5.26 -1.61 12.52
CA GLY A 69 4.95 -0.30 11.95
C GLY A 69 5.86 0.07 10.77
N ARG A 70 6.53 -0.89 10.13
CA ARG A 70 7.50 -0.67 9.04
C ARG A 70 7.05 -1.40 7.77
N PRO A 71 6.12 -0.81 7.00
CA PRO A 71 5.57 -1.43 5.81
C PRO A 71 6.57 -1.42 4.66
N LYS A 72 6.87 -2.61 4.15
CA LYS A 72 7.59 -2.78 2.89
C LYS A 72 6.60 -3.17 1.80
N LEU A 73 6.61 -2.46 0.67
CA LEU A 73 5.79 -2.80 -0.47
C LEU A 73 6.65 -3.42 -1.57
N ARG A 74 6.26 -4.60 -2.03
CA ARG A 74 6.84 -5.24 -3.21
C ARG A 74 5.91 -5.11 -4.40
N ALA A 75 6.43 -4.59 -5.49
CA ALA A 75 5.81 -4.62 -6.82
C ALA A 75 6.46 -5.73 -7.65
N LYS A 76 5.65 -6.59 -8.27
CA LYS A 76 6.12 -7.63 -9.20
C LYS A 76 5.16 -7.73 -10.37
N GLY A 77 5.64 -7.43 -11.57
CA GLY A 77 4.92 -7.71 -12.81
C GLY A 77 5.16 -9.13 -13.30
N TYR A 78 4.38 -9.54 -14.30
CA TYR A 78 4.58 -10.79 -15.01
C TYR A 78 5.92 -10.80 -15.76
N ASN A 79 6.25 -9.68 -16.40
CA ASN A 79 7.45 -9.49 -17.23
C ASN A 79 8.51 -8.58 -16.59
N THR A 80 8.43 -8.33 -15.27
CA THR A 80 9.38 -7.47 -14.56
C THR A 80 9.95 -8.16 -13.32
N PRO A 81 11.24 -7.93 -12.99
CA PRO A 81 11.78 -8.37 -11.72
C PRO A 81 11.08 -7.65 -10.55
N PRO A 82 10.97 -8.28 -9.38
CA PRO A 82 10.36 -7.63 -8.23
C PRO A 82 11.21 -6.46 -7.73
N VAL A 83 10.54 -5.36 -7.37
CA VAL A 83 11.15 -4.21 -6.69
C VAL A 83 10.46 -4.04 -5.34
N THR A 84 11.24 -3.81 -4.28
CA THR A 84 10.71 -3.57 -2.93
C THR A 84 11.15 -2.20 -2.45
N GLY A 85 10.20 -1.42 -1.97
CA GLY A 85 10.42 -0.11 -1.36
C GLY A 85 9.67 0.04 -0.04
N ALA A 86 9.90 1.13 0.68
CA ALA A 86 9.05 1.51 1.80
C ALA A 86 7.69 2.01 1.28
N ALA A 87 6.60 1.71 1.99
CA ALA A 87 5.33 2.38 1.75
C ALA A 87 5.24 3.64 2.63
N GLU A 88 4.77 4.75 2.09
CA GLU A 88 4.62 5.99 2.84
C GLU A 88 3.34 5.89 3.70
N GLN A 89 3.53 5.82 5.01
CA GLN A 89 2.41 5.78 5.95
C GLN A 89 1.84 7.17 6.14
N HIS A 90 0.52 7.24 6.19
CA HIS A 90 -0.19 8.44 6.62
C HIS A 90 -0.82 8.16 7.98
N SER A 91 -0.41 8.93 9.01
CA SER A 91 -1.17 8.99 10.25
C SER A 91 -2.24 10.05 10.09
N GLN A 92 -3.49 9.64 9.87
CA GLN A 92 -4.62 10.56 9.97
C GLN A 92 -5.17 10.43 11.39
N GLU A 93 -4.83 11.38 12.25
CA GLU A 93 -5.47 11.52 13.56
C GLU A 93 -6.93 11.92 13.34
N TRP A 94 -7.87 10.96 13.40
CA TRP A 94 -9.29 11.30 13.47
C TRP A 94 -9.63 11.74 14.90
N GLY A 95 -9.18 12.93 15.26
CA GLY A 95 -9.50 13.58 16.52
C GLY A 95 -10.93 14.12 16.49
N SER A 96 -11.76 13.60 17.38
CA SER A 96 -13.09 14.11 17.73
C SER A 96 -13.08 15.64 17.93
N ARG A 97 -13.46 16.39 16.89
CA ARG A 97 -13.95 17.77 17.05
C ARG A 97 -15.46 17.80 16.80
N HIS A 98 -16.20 17.19 17.71
CA HIS A 98 -17.56 17.63 18.01
C HIS A 98 -17.48 18.52 19.25
N THR A 99 -17.12 19.79 19.06
CA THR A 99 -17.49 20.81 20.04
C THR A 99 -18.96 21.10 19.79
N LEU A 100 -19.84 20.47 20.58
CA LEU A 100 -21.21 20.92 20.71
C LEU A 100 -21.20 22.33 21.31
N ARG A 101 -21.91 23.22 20.64
CA ARG A 101 -22.25 24.57 21.08
C ARG A 101 -22.91 24.52 22.47
N SER A 102 -22.59 25.51 23.29
CA SER A 102 -23.56 26.27 24.07
C SER A 102 -23.17 27.73 24.03
#